data_AF-X1R4F1-F1
#
_entry.id   AF-X1R4F1-F1
#
_cell.length_a   1.000
_cell.length_b   1.000
_cell.length_c   1.000
_cell.angle_alpha   90.00
_cell.angle_beta   90.00
_cell.angle_gamma   90.00
#
_symmetry.space_group_name_H-M   'P 1'
#
loop_
_entity.id
_entity.type
_entity.pdbx_description
1 polymer ?
#
loop_
_entity_poly.entity_id
_entity_poly.type
_entity_poly.pdbx_seq_one_letter_code
_entity_poly.pdbx_strand_id
1 'polypeptide(L)'
;AQKIPYPLHLGITEAGLPRTGSIRSAVGLGVLLYEGIGDTIRVSLTTGDACQEVECAYEILKSLKLRERGPVLVSCPSCGRSETEIVKLAEDVEGRLKRVEKAIKVAVMGCVVNGPGEARDADVGIACGKGKGVLFRKGEKVRTVDEPDFLEALMAEVEAWSK
;
A
#
# COMPACT_ATOMS: atom_id res chain seq x y z
N ALA A 1 -18.12 -7.28 -23.06
CA ALA A 1 -19.04 -7.61 -21.97
C ALA A 1 -20.50 -7.66 -22.43
N GLN A 2 -21.10 -6.56 -22.88
CA GLN A 2 -22.56 -6.46 -23.14
C GLN A 2 -23.18 -7.46 -24.15
N LYS A 3 -22.37 -8.14 -24.97
CA LYS A 3 -22.86 -9.11 -25.97
C LYS A 3 -23.01 -10.53 -25.44
N ILE A 4 -22.41 -10.87 -24.29
CA ILE A 4 -22.37 -12.23 -23.75
C ILE A 4 -22.53 -12.23 -22.22
N PRO A 5 -23.22 -13.23 -21.63
CA PRO A 5 -23.39 -13.33 -20.17
C PRO A 5 -22.37 -14.27 -19.51
N TYR A 6 -21.15 -14.39 -20.05
CA TYR A 6 -20.11 -15.27 -19.52
C TYR A 6 -19.07 -14.51 -18.70
N PRO A 7 -18.47 -15.16 -17.67
CA PRO A 7 -17.33 -14.59 -16.97
C PRO A 7 -16.16 -14.29 -17.91
N LEU A 8 -15.48 -13.18 -17.67
CA LEU A 8 -14.34 -12.71 -18.46
C LEU A 8 -13.03 -12.82 -17.68
N HIS A 9 -12.07 -13.53 -18.27
CA HIS A 9 -10.69 -13.48 -17.84
C HIS A 9 -9.97 -12.31 -18.52
N LEU A 10 -9.44 -11.39 -17.73
CA LEU A 10 -8.71 -10.24 -18.24
C LEU A 10 -7.22 -10.40 -18.01
N GLY A 11 -6.42 -9.97 -18.98
CA GLY A 11 -4.99 -9.91 -18.85
C GLY A 11 -4.39 -9.04 -19.94
N ILE A 12 -3.35 -8.29 -19.60
CA ILE A 12 -2.49 -7.66 -20.59
C ILE A 12 -1.36 -8.64 -20.88
N THR A 13 -1.37 -9.21 -22.07
CA THR A 13 -0.31 -10.12 -22.52
C THR A 13 0.97 -9.34 -22.80
N GLU A 14 2.13 -9.97 -22.56
CA GLU A 14 3.44 -9.42 -22.92
C GLU A 14 3.69 -8.01 -22.34
N ALA A 15 3.29 -7.77 -21.08
CA ALA A 15 3.39 -6.44 -20.50
C ALA A 15 4.85 -5.96 -20.36
N GLY A 16 5.80 -6.89 -20.24
CA GLY A 16 7.23 -6.63 -20.15
C GLY A 16 7.79 -6.81 -18.74
N LEU A 17 9.00 -6.28 -18.49
CA LEU A 17 9.68 -6.36 -17.20
C LEU A 17 8.85 -5.75 -16.05
N PRO A 18 9.05 -6.15 -14.77
CA PRO A 18 8.16 -5.79 -13.67
C PRO A 18 7.78 -4.32 -13.57
N ARG A 19 8.76 -3.40 -13.68
CA ARG A 19 8.50 -1.95 -13.57
C ARG A 19 7.54 -1.44 -14.65
N THR A 20 7.83 -1.71 -15.92
CA THR A 20 7.04 -1.20 -17.05
C THR A 20 5.78 -2.02 -17.29
N GLY A 21 5.87 -3.33 -17.10
CA GLY A 21 4.76 -4.27 -17.21
C GLY A 21 3.69 -4.05 -16.17
N SER A 22 4.06 -3.70 -14.93
CA SER A 22 3.08 -3.36 -13.88
C SER A 22 2.29 -2.11 -14.25
N ILE A 23 2.95 -1.07 -14.79
CA ILE A 23 2.27 0.17 -15.22
C ILE A 23 1.29 -0.13 -16.36
N ARG A 24 1.71 -0.85 -17.40
CA ARG A 24 0.83 -1.21 -18.53
C ARG A 24 -0.34 -2.07 -18.09
N SER A 25 -0.10 -3.05 -17.23
CA SER A 25 -1.13 -3.92 -16.67
C SER A 25 -2.12 -3.12 -15.83
N ALA A 26 -1.64 -2.24 -14.94
CA ALA A 26 -2.48 -1.39 -14.10
C ALA A 26 -3.35 -0.45 -14.93
N VAL A 27 -2.82 0.17 -15.99
CA VAL A 27 -3.60 1.03 -16.89
C VAL A 27 -4.66 0.22 -17.65
N GLY A 28 -4.26 -0.87 -18.30
CA GLY A 28 -5.17 -1.64 -19.15
C GLY A 28 -6.27 -2.38 -18.36
N LEU A 29 -5.90 -3.04 -17.25
CA LEU A 29 -6.86 -3.71 -16.38
C LEU A 29 -7.67 -2.70 -15.57
N GLY A 30 -7.03 -1.61 -15.11
CA GLY A 30 -7.66 -0.64 -14.22
C GLY A 30 -8.90 0.00 -14.82
N VAL A 31 -8.86 0.37 -16.12
CA VAL A 31 -10.02 0.94 -16.83
C VAL A 31 -11.18 -0.04 -16.88
N LEU A 32 -10.93 -1.28 -17.32
CA LEU A 32 -11.97 -2.30 -17.47
C LEU A 32 -12.59 -2.67 -16.11
N LEU A 33 -11.74 -2.88 -15.10
CA LEU A 33 -12.19 -3.22 -13.75
C LEU A 33 -13.00 -2.09 -13.10
N TYR A 34 -12.61 -0.83 -13.34
CA TYR A 34 -13.38 0.33 -12.87
C TYR A 34 -14.77 0.41 -13.52
N GLU A 35 -14.89 0.01 -14.78
CA GLU A 35 -16.19 -0.11 -15.49
C GLU A 35 -17.00 -1.36 -15.08
N GLY A 36 -16.51 -2.16 -14.13
CA GLY A 36 -17.17 -3.39 -13.68
C GLY A 36 -17.03 -4.56 -14.65
N ILE A 37 -16.01 -4.55 -15.50
CA ILE A 37 -15.72 -5.61 -16.47
C ILE A 37 -14.56 -6.47 -15.94
N GLY A 38 -14.79 -7.79 -15.82
CA GLY A 38 -13.76 -8.77 -15.47
C GLY A 38 -14.09 -9.55 -14.20
N ASP A 39 -13.98 -10.88 -14.28
CA ASP A 39 -14.32 -11.82 -13.21
C ASP A 39 -13.06 -12.46 -12.61
N THR A 40 -12.01 -12.57 -13.41
CA THR A 40 -10.67 -12.97 -12.98
C THR A 40 -9.63 -12.20 -13.78
N ILE A 41 -8.46 -11.95 -13.17
CA ILE A 41 -7.36 -11.25 -13.84
C ILE A 41 -6.07 -12.07 -13.82
N ARG A 42 -5.19 -11.80 -14.78
CA ARG A 42 -3.78 -12.20 -14.77
C ARG A 42 -2.91 -11.01 -15.20
N VAL A 43 -1.87 -10.73 -14.44
CA VAL A 43 -0.77 -9.84 -14.84
C VAL A 43 0.29 -10.72 -15.49
N SER A 44 0.80 -10.33 -16.67
CA SER A 44 1.82 -11.11 -17.39
C SER A 44 3.13 -10.34 -17.45
N LEU A 45 4.03 -10.58 -16.49
CA LEU A 45 5.32 -9.90 -16.37
C LEU A 45 6.44 -10.80 -16.87
N THR A 46 7.42 -10.20 -17.54
CA THR A 46 8.67 -10.90 -17.86
C THR A 46 9.55 -10.91 -16.61
N THR A 47 9.39 -11.93 -15.77
CA THR A 47 10.10 -12.09 -14.50
C THR A 47 10.48 -13.55 -14.24
N GLY A 48 11.50 -13.77 -13.42
CA GLY A 48 11.90 -15.10 -12.93
C GLY A 48 11.08 -15.58 -11.72
N ASP A 49 10.25 -14.73 -11.15
CA ASP A 49 9.41 -15.04 -9.99
C ASP A 49 7.93 -14.71 -10.26
N ALA A 50 7.13 -15.76 -10.43
CA ALA A 50 5.68 -15.63 -10.67
C ALA A 50 4.94 -14.94 -9.51
N CYS A 51 5.51 -14.89 -8.30
CA CYS A 51 4.88 -14.20 -7.17
C CYS A 51 4.73 -12.70 -7.44
N GLN A 52 5.64 -12.09 -8.21
CA GLN A 52 5.55 -10.68 -8.59
C GLN A 52 4.31 -10.37 -9.46
N GLU A 53 3.88 -11.31 -10.30
CA GLU A 53 2.64 -11.18 -11.07
C GLU A 53 1.42 -11.14 -10.13
N VAL A 54 1.43 -12.01 -9.11
CA VAL A 54 0.36 -12.12 -8.10
C VAL A 54 0.32 -10.86 -7.22
N GLU A 55 1.47 -10.40 -6.74
CA GLU A 55 1.59 -9.16 -5.97
C GLU A 55 1.03 -7.98 -6.76
N CYS A 56 1.46 -7.81 -8.02
CA CYS A 56 0.95 -6.76 -8.91
C CYS A 56 -0.57 -6.85 -9.11
N ALA A 57 -1.12 -8.05 -9.32
CA ALA A 57 -2.55 -8.26 -9.47
C ALA A 57 -3.34 -7.82 -8.23
N TYR A 58 -2.86 -8.18 -7.03
CA TYR A 58 -3.48 -7.76 -5.78
C TYR A 58 -3.35 -6.24 -5.56
N GLU A 59 -2.23 -5.61 -5.91
CA GLU A 59 -2.09 -4.14 -5.82
C GLU A 59 -3.08 -3.39 -6.72
N ILE A 60 -3.32 -3.87 -7.95
CA ILE A 60 -4.33 -3.30 -8.85
C ILE A 60 -5.73 -3.42 -8.22
N LEU A 61 -6.08 -4.61 -7.71
CA LEU A 61 -7.39 -4.82 -7.09
C LEU A 61 -7.58 -4.02 -5.79
N LYS A 62 -6.53 -3.87 -4.98
CA LYS A 62 -6.53 -3.04 -3.76
C LYS A 62 -6.72 -1.56 -4.09
N SER A 63 -6.04 -1.08 -5.14
CA SER A 63 -6.14 0.31 -5.60
C SER A 63 -7.55 0.70 -6.03
N LEU A 64 -8.31 -0.25 -6.59
CA LEU A 64 -9.71 -0.09 -6.98
C LEU A 64 -10.71 -0.48 -5.89
N LYS A 65 -10.24 -0.86 -4.70
CA LYS A 65 -11.08 -1.35 -3.59
C LYS A 65 -11.97 -2.55 -3.94
N LEU A 66 -11.54 -3.38 -4.89
CA LEU A 66 -12.25 -4.59 -5.30
C LEU A 66 -11.90 -5.79 -4.41
N ARG A 67 -10.69 -5.81 -3.85
CA ARG A 67 -10.20 -6.84 -2.92
C ARG A 67 -9.26 -6.22 -1.89
N GLU A 68 -9.33 -6.69 -0.65
CA GLU A 68 -8.46 -6.28 0.44
C GLU A 68 -7.69 -7.51 0.94
N ARG A 69 -6.44 -7.71 0.49
CA ARG A 69 -5.54 -8.78 0.96
C ARG A 69 -4.20 -8.20 1.39
N GLY A 70 -3.78 -8.49 2.62
CA GLY A 70 -2.54 -7.96 3.17
C GLY A 70 -2.60 -6.44 3.41
N PRO A 71 -1.51 -5.86 3.92
CA PRO A 71 -1.46 -4.45 4.25
C PRO A 71 -1.39 -3.56 3.00
N VAL A 72 -1.75 -2.29 3.21
CA VAL A 72 -1.51 -1.19 2.28
C VAL A 72 -0.66 -0.17 3.01
N LEU A 73 0.56 0.04 2.52
CA LEU A 73 1.42 1.13 2.99
C LEU A 73 1.07 2.41 2.23
N VAL A 74 0.84 3.50 2.98
CA VAL A 74 0.70 4.85 2.44
C VAL A 74 1.83 5.69 3.04
N SER A 75 2.62 6.34 2.21
CA SER A 75 3.68 7.23 2.66
C SER A 75 3.57 8.60 2.00
N CYS A 76 3.96 9.64 2.73
CA CYS A 76 4.08 10.95 2.12
C CYS A 76 5.31 11.00 1.20
N PRO A 77 5.28 11.81 0.12
CA PRO A 77 6.50 12.12 -0.60
C PRO A 77 7.49 12.85 0.32
N SER A 78 8.79 12.66 0.10
CA SER A 78 9.79 13.50 0.76
C SER A 78 9.63 14.94 0.25
N CYS A 79 9.47 15.89 1.18
CA CYS A 79 9.38 17.31 0.88
C CYS A 79 10.29 18.09 1.83
N GLY A 80 10.47 19.40 1.60
CA GLY A 80 11.31 20.25 2.45
C GLY A 80 10.82 20.41 3.90
N ARG A 81 9.66 19.85 4.25
CA ARG A 81 9.14 19.78 5.62
C ARG A 81 9.44 18.45 6.31
N SER A 82 10.05 17.50 5.61
CA SER A 82 10.40 16.21 6.21
C SER A 82 11.41 16.44 7.32
N GLU A 83 11.11 15.94 8.50
CA GLU A 83 11.97 16.08 9.68
C GLU A 83 12.72 14.77 10.01
N THR A 84 12.56 13.75 9.17
CA THR A 84 13.23 12.45 9.26
C THR A 84 13.52 11.89 7.85
N GLU A 85 14.31 10.82 7.79
CA GLU A 85 14.58 10.00 6.60
C GLU A 85 13.37 9.14 6.22
N ILE A 86 12.32 9.81 5.72
CA ILE A 86 11.02 9.19 5.44
C ILE A 86 11.09 8.02 4.45
N VAL A 87 11.97 8.12 3.45
CA VAL A 87 12.14 7.07 2.42
C VAL A 87 12.64 5.79 3.08
N LYS A 88 13.69 5.89 3.90
CA LYS A 88 14.25 4.74 4.62
C LYS A 88 13.23 4.11 5.56
N LEU A 89 12.51 4.93 6.34
CA LEU A 89 11.48 4.43 7.24
C LEU A 89 10.36 3.71 6.47
N ALA A 90 9.93 4.25 5.32
CA ALA A 90 8.91 3.61 4.48
C ALA A 90 9.40 2.27 3.91
N GLU A 91 10.64 2.17 3.44
CA GLU A 91 11.26 0.93 2.96
C GLU A 91 11.34 -0.14 4.08
N ASP A 92 11.78 0.27 5.27
CA ASP A 92 11.87 -0.61 6.44
C ASP A 92 10.48 -1.14 6.84
N VAL A 93 9.47 -0.27 6.84
CA VAL A 93 8.07 -0.62 7.11
C VAL A 93 7.53 -1.56 6.03
N GLU A 94 7.74 -1.27 4.75
CA GLU A 94 7.32 -2.13 3.64
C GLU A 94 7.89 -3.55 3.78
N GLY A 95 9.18 -3.65 4.11
CA GLY A 95 9.85 -4.94 4.32
C GLY A 95 9.21 -5.77 5.45
N ARG A 96 8.79 -5.12 6.55
CA ARG A 96 8.11 -5.78 7.67
C ARG A 96 6.66 -6.16 7.33
N LEU A 97 5.96 -5.30 6.59
CA LEU A 97 4.57 -5.49 6.19
C LEU A 97 4.37 -6.66 5.24
N LYS A 98 5.37 -7.08 4.46
CA LYS A 98 5.28 -8.28 3.60
C LYS A 98 4.89 -9.57 4.33
N ARG A 99 5.13 -9.65 5.64
CA ARG A 99 4.78 -10.82 6.49
C ARG A 99 3.39 -10.73 7.11
N VAL A 100 2.70 -9.60 6.93
CA VAL A 100 1.39 -9.34 7.51
C VAL A 100 0.32 -9.76 6.49
N GLU A 101 -0.58 -10.64 6.89
CA GLU A 101 -1.70 -11.06 6.02
C GLU A 101 -2.97 -10.22 6.24
N LYS A 102 -3.01 -9.48 7.36
CA LYS A 102 -4.16 -8.66 7.76
C LYS A 102 -4.39 -7.53 6.75
N ALA A 103 -5.65 -7.32 6.39
CA ALA A 103 -6.08 -6.15 5.64
C ALA A 103 -6.07 -4.92 6.56
N ILE A 104 -4.96 -4.17 6.54
CA ILE A 104 -4.72 -2.98 7.35
C ILE A 104 -4.05 -1.90 6.50
N LYS A 105 -4.51 -0.66 6.60
CA LYS A 105 -3.82 0.48 5.98
C LYS A 105 -2.88 1.13 6.99
N VAL A 106 -1.59 1.16 6.65
CA VAL A 106 -0.52 1.69 7.49
C VAL A 106 0.03 2.97 6.86
N ALA A 107 0.12 4.04 7.63
CA ALA A 107 0.60 5.33 7.16
C ALA A 107 1.96 5.72 7.76
N VAL A 108 2.87 6.24 6.94
CA VAL A 108 4.17 6.77 7.37
C VAL A 108 4.34 8.17 6.82
N MET A 109 4.39 9.16 7.70
CA MET A 109 4.38 10.59 7.33
C MET A 109 5.62 11.29 7.86
N GLY A 110 6.30 12.05 7.01
CA GLY A 110 7.58 12.69 7.33
C GLY A 110 7.49 14.00 8.12
N CYS A 111 6.29 14.53 8.36
CA CYS A 111 6.08 15.72 9.18
C CYS A 111 4.83 15.61 10.05
N VAL A 112 4.85 16.23 11.23
CA VAL A 112 3.69 16.33 12.13
C VAL A 112 2.63 17.32 11.68
N VAL A 113 2.93 18.16 10.67
CA VAL A 113 2.04 19.25 10.23
C VAL A 113 0.89 18.70 9.37
N ASN A 114 1.22 18.07 8.24
CA ASN A 114 0.21 17.49 7.35
C ASN A 114 0.01 15.99 7.61
N GLY A 115 0.99 15.33 8.24
CA GLY A 115 0.97 13.88 8.45
C GLY A 115 -0.31 13.36 9.11
N PRO A 116 -0.82 13.96 10.20
CA PRO A 116 -2.07 13.51 10.82
C PRO A 116 -3.30 13.62 9.90
N GLY A 117 -3.34 14.64 9.03
CA GLY A 117 -4.43 14.83 8.07
C GLY A 117 -4.35 13.85 6.90
N GLU A 118 -3.15 13.68 6.32
CA GLU A 118 -2.85 12.75 5.23
C GLU A 118 -3.07 11.29 5.64
N ALA A 119 -2.91 11.00 6.94
CA ALA A 119 -3.04 9.66 7.48
C ALA A 119 -4.42 9.35 8.11
N ARG A 120 -5.39 10.26 8.01
CA ARG A 120 -6.71 10.08 8.62
C ARG A 120 -7.45 8.85 8.10
N ASP A 121 -7.21 8.50 6.84
CA ASP A 121 -7.82 7.35 6.17
C ASP A 121 -7.08 6.02 6.45
N ALA A 122 -6.02 6.06 7.26
CA ALA A 122 -5.25 4.89 7.69
C ALA A 122 -5.74 4.34 9.02
N ASP A 123 -5.62 3.02 9.17
CA ASP A 123 -5.98 2.31 10.39
C ASP A 123 -4.99 2.63 11.50
N VAL A 124 -3.70 2.60 11.14
CA VAL A 124 -2.56 2.86 12.02
C VAL A 124 -1.53 3.69 11.25
N GLY A 125 -0.76 4.52 11.94
CA GLY A 125 0.42 5.10 11.33
C GLY A 125 1.23 5.98 12.26
N ILE A 126 2.28 6.57 11.69
CA ILE A 126 3.22 7.45 12.38
C ILE A 126 3.42 8.76 11.62
N ALA A 127 3.39 9.87 12.36
CA ALA A 127 3.78 11.18 11.85
C ALA A 127 5.07 11.61 12.56
N CYS A 128 6.15 11.64 11.79
CA CYS A 128 7.49 11.90 12.29
C CYS A 128 7.77 13.41 12.39
N GLY A 129 8.53 13.78 13.40
CA GLY A 129 9.11 15.09 13.63
C GLY A 129 10.56 14.94 14.07
N LYS A 130 11.26 16.05 14.33
CA LYS A 130 12.67 16.02 14.76
C LYS A 130 12.88 15.21 16.04
N GLY A 131 13.42 14.00 15.91
CA GLY A 131 13.70 13.07 17.01
C GLY A 131 12.48 12.44 17.68
N LYS A 132 11.25 12.82 17.31
CA LYS A 132 9.99 12.36 17.93
C LYS A 132 8.90 12.14 16.90
N GLY A 133 8.09 11.12 17.10
CA GLY A 133 7.00 10.73 16.22
C GLY A 133 5.71 10.58 17.01
N VAL A 134 4.59 10.84 16.36
CA VAL A 134 3.25 10.64 16.93
C VAL A 134 2.62 9.44 16.25
N LEU A 135 2.34 8.40 17.03
CA LEU A 135 1.54 7.28 16.57
C LEU A 135 0.07 7.62 16.62
N PHE A 136 -0.65 7.25 15.57
CA PHE A 136 -2.08 7.43 15.47
C PHE A 136 -2.78 6.13 15.08
N ARG A 137 -4.02 5.99 15.55
CA ARG A 137 -4.91 4.88 15.24
C ARG A 137 -6.29 5.44 14.91
N LYS A 138 -6.82 5.13 13.72
CA LYS A 138 -8.08 5.70 13.20
C LYS A 138 -8.17 7.24 13.34
N GLY A 139 -7.05 7.94 13.15
CA GLY A 139 -6.97 9.40 13.29
C GLY A 139 -6.84 9.93 14.72
N GLU A 140 -6.83 9.08 15.75
CA GLU A 140 -6.61 9.49 17.13
C GLU A 140 -5.15 9.30 17.56
N LYS A 141 -4.60 10.25 18.32
CA LYS A 141 -3.24 10.15 18.86
C LYS A 141 -3.20 9.07 19.94
N VAL A 142 -2.36 8.07 19.75
CA VAL A 142 -2.13 6.99 20.73
C VAL A 142 -1.02 7.39 21.70
N ARG A 143 0.18 7.63 21.17
CA ARG A 143 1.36 8.02 21.97
C ARG A 143 2.40 8.73 21.14
N THR A 144 3.36 9.35 21.82
CA THR A 144 4.58 9.87 21.21
C THR A 144 5.71 8.86 21.45
N VAL A 145 6.56 8.68 20.43
CA VAL A 145 7.70 7.76 20.42
C VAL A 145 8.95 8.52 19.99
N ASP A 146 10.12 8.04 20.39
CA ASP A 146 11.41 8.61 19.96
C ASP A 146 11.88 7.92 18.68
N GLU A 147 12.70 8.61 17.88
CA GLU A 147 13.14 8.17 16.54
C GLU A 147 13.72 6.75 16.45
N PRO A 148 14.53 6.27 17.42
CA PRO A 148 15.04 4.89 17.40
C PRO A 148 13.93 3.82 17.46
N ASP A 149 12.78 4.17 18.03
CA ASP A 149 11.68 3.24 18.29
C ASP A 149 10.56 3.32 17.25
N PHE A 150 10.66 4.20 16.24
CA PHE A 150 9.59 4.43 15.25
C PHE A 150 9.09 3.14 14.59
N LEU A 151 10.02 2.33 14.09
CA LEU A 151 9.68 1.11 13.38
C LEU A 151 9.01 0.09 14.30
N GLU A 152 9.65 -0.26 15.43
CA GLU A 152 9.14 -1.26 16.35
C GLU A 152 7.82 -0.83 16.98
N ALA A 153 7.68 0.45 17.34
CA ALA A 153 6.45 0.94 17.92
C ALA A 153 5.29 0.96 16.91
N LEU A 154 5.56 1.27 15.63
CA LEU A 154 4.55 1.18 14.57
C LEU A 154 4.13 -0.28 14.32
N MET A 155 5.10 -1.19 14.24
CA MET A 155 4.83 -2.61 14.01
C MET A 155 4.05 -3.24 15.16
N ALA A 156 4.31 -2.84 16.41
CA ALA A 156 3.53 -3.28 17.56
C ALA A 156 2.04 -2.89 17.44
N GLU A 157 1.75 -1.67 16.94
CA GLU A 157 0.36 -1.25 16.69
C GLU A 157 -0.28 -2.03 15.53
N VAL A 158 0.49 -2.37 14.49
CA VAL A 158 0.03 -3.23 13.38
C VAL A 158 -0.26 -4.66 13.86
N GLU A 159 0.56 -5.22 14.75
CA GLU A 159 0.37 -6.55 15.32
C GLU A 159 -0.85 -6.58 16.26
N ALA A 160 -1.00 -5.56 17.11
CA ALA A 160 -2.14 -5.39 18.01
C ALA A 160 -3.45 -5.07 17.27
N TRP A 161 -3.38 -4.70 15.98
CA TRP A 161 -4.56 -4.46 15.17
C TRP A 161 -5.36 -5.75 14.98
N SER A 162 -6.58 -5.74 15.51
CA SER A 162 -7.66 -6.66 15.20
C SER A 162 -8.76 -5.86 14.54
N LYS A 163 -9.20 -6.33 13.36
CA LYS A 163 -10.29 -5.74 12.59
C LYS A 163 -11.63 -6.28 13.13
#